data_AF-A0A497A8P1-F1
#
_entry.id   AF-A0A497A8P1-F1
#
_cell.length_a   1.000
_cell.length_b   1.000
_cell.length_c   1.000
_cell.angle_alpha   90.00
_cell.angle_beta   90.00
_cell.angle_gamma   90.00
#
_symmetry.space_group_name_H-M   'P 1'
#
loop_
_entity.id
_entity.type
_entity.pdbx_description
1 polymer ?
#
loop_
_entity_poly.entity_id
_entity_poly.type
_entity_poly.pdbx_seq_one_letter_code
_entity_poly.pdbx_strand_id
1 'polypeptide(L)'
;MPHENILREDAQKRVQEIGQADILVGIPSYNNAATIGHVVRMATQGMVEYFPDLRPVLVNSDGGSPDGTRQVVLDTPVPDGVEKIATVYQGPSGKGSSFRTIFEIARALGVRACVVVDSDLRSIAPWWIERLAGPVIKEGYGYVTPYYTRHKYDGTITNNVVYPMTRMLYGVDVRQPIGGDFGFSSELLHTYLSQDVWETDVARYGIDIWMTTTAINAGVKICQARMGAKIHDVKDPAAALGPMFVQVVGTLFSLMSRYEDRWKAVTGSQLAPMYGPEVDLEPEPVAVTLKLMIDKLRAGAQEQAQLWQRILSPQNLEAVREIAALPYEDYAFPAELWARIVFDFAVAYNKSGLDPERVILGMTPLYYGRTAGLVMQSREMSSAEFEEQVIQAQARVFEELKPQLIEKWEAAS
;
A
#
# COMPACT_ATOMS: atom_id res chain seq x y z
N MET A 1 -7.32 19.93 18.44
CA MET A 1 -7.95 21.09 17.79
C MET A 1 -9.33 20.66 17.30
N PRO A 2 -10.37 21.52 17.29
CA PRO A 2 -11.60 21.18 16.58
C PRO A 2 -11.21 20.89 15.12
N HIS A 3 -11.65 19.77 14.55
CA HIS A 3 -11.34 19.42 13.17
C HIS A 3 -11.76 20.58 12.26
N GLU A 4 -10.80 21.31 11.69
CA GLU A 4 -11.09 22.19 10.57
C GLU A 4 -11.83 21.38 9.52
N ASN A 5 -12.99 21.88 9.09
CA ASN A 5 -13.79 21.21 8.08
C ASN A 5 -13.02 21.27 6.76
N ILE A 6 -12.30 20.19 6.42
CA ILE A 6 -11.49 20.08 5.20
C ILE A 6 -12.33 19.92 3.92
N LEU A 7 -13.64 19.73 4.07
CA LEU A 7 -14.53 19.57 2.93
C LEU A 7 -14.75 20.93 2.29
N ARG A 8 -14.63 21.00 0.97
CA ARG A 8 -15.02 22.20 0.21
C ARG A 8 -16.53 22.41 0.27
N GLU A 9 -16.97 23.64 0.06
CA GLU A 9 -18.40 24.02 0.11
C GLU A 9 -19.28 23.17 -0.82
N ASP A 10 -18.80 22.82 -2.01
CA ASP A 10 -19.50 21.94 -2.97
C ASP A 10 -19.73 20.54 -2.38
N ALA A 11 -18.72 19.97 -1.72
CA ALA A 11 -18.85 18.67 -1.06
C ALA A 11 -19.77 18.76 0.17
N GLN A 12 -19.65 19.81 0.98
CA GLN A 12 -20.52 20.02 2.15
C GLN A 12 -21.99 20.12 1.74
N LYS A 13 -22.28 20.90 0.71
CA LYS A 13 -23.65 21.05 0.17
C LYS A 13 -24.20 19.72 -0.30
N ARG A 14 -23.41 18.96 -1.08
CA ARG A 14 -23.87 17.65 -1.59
C ARG A 14 -24.08 16.63 -0.48
N VAL A 15 -23.22 16.60 0.53
CA VAL A 15 -23.39 15.76 1.73
C VAL A 15 -24.71 16.11 2.45
N GLN A 16 -25.02 17.40 2.62
CA GLN A 16 -26.28 17.84 3.23
C GLN A 16 -27.51 17.44 2.42
N GLU A 17 -27.45 17.56 1.09
CA GLU A 17 -28.54 17.19 0.19
C GLU A 17 -28.79 15.67 0.18
N ILE A 18 -27.75 14.85 0.27
CA ILE A 18 -27.86 13.38 0.36
C ILE A 18 -28.36 12.96 1.75
N GLY A 19 -27.86 13.62 2.80
CA GLY A 19 -28.25 13.38 4.20
C GLY A 19 -27.62 12.13 4.80
N GLN A 20 -27.82 10.95 4.21
CA GLN A 20 -27.31 9.69 4.75
C GLN A 20 -27.09 8.62 3.66
N ALA A 21 -26.07 7.79 3.84
CA ALA A 21 -25.76 6.66 2.96
C ALA A 21 -25.39 5.41 3.79
N ASP A 22 -25.55 4.22 3.21
CA ASP A 22 -25.23 2.96 3.89
C ASP A 22 -23.90 2.37 3.41
N ILE A 23 -23.55 2.59 2.14
CA ILE A 23 -22.31 2.15 1.49
C ILE A 23 -21.72 3.29 0.66
N LEU A 24 -20.41 3.46 0.73
CA LEU A 24 -19.69 4.44 -0.06
C LEU A 24 -18.52 3.80 -0.79
N VAL A 25 -18.37 4.13 -2.08
CA VAL A 25 -17.15 3.84 -2.85
C VAL A 25 -16.43 5.14 -3.19
N GLY A 26 -15.21 5.29 -2.67
CA GLY A 26 -14.32 6.41 -2.90
C GLY A 26 -13.31 6.11 -4.01
N ILE A 27 -13.10 7.06 -4.91
CA ILE A 27 -12.13 6.99 -6.01
C ILE A 27 -11.20 8.21 -5.93
N PRO A 28 -9.95 8.07 -5.46
CA PRO A 28 -8.96 9.13 -5.58
C PRO A 28 -8.58 9.30 -7.05
N SER A 29 -8.31 10.53 -7.52
CA SER A 29 -7.90 10.73 -8.92
C SER A 29 -6.94 11.87 -9.13
N TYR A 30 -6.08 11.73 -10.14
CA TYR A 30 -5.26 12.79 -10.71
C TYR A 30 -4.86 12.43 -12.15
N ASN A 31 -5.35 13.19 -13.13
CA ASN A 31 -5.12 12.96 -14.57
C ASN A 31 -5.59 11.56 -15.06
N ASN A 32 -6.82 11.18 -14.74
CA ASN A 32 -7.39 9.87 -15.06
C ASN A 32 -8.61 9.94 -15.99
N ALA A 33 -8.77 10.98 -16.80
CA ALA A 33 -9.95 11.14 -17.67
C ALA A 33 -10.17 9.94 -18.61
N ALA A 34 -9.08 9.27 -19.03
CA ALA A 34 -9.13 8.12 -19.93
C ALA A 34 -9.67 6.83 -19.28
N THR A 35 -9.56 6.68 -17.95
CA THR A 35 -9.85 5.42 -17.25
C THR A 35 -11.03 5.53 -16.29
N ILE A 36 -11.20 6.68 -15.63
CA ILE A 36 -12.08 6.81 -14.46
C ILE A 36 -13.56 6.50 -14.76
N GLY A 37 -14.03 6.79 -15.98
CA GLY A 37 -15.43 6.51 -16.35
C GLY A 37 -15.76 5.01 -16.29
N HIS A 38 -14.80 4.12 -16.60
CA HIS A 38 -14.99 2.68 -16.43
C HIS A 38 -15.10 2.29 -14.96
N VAL A 39 -14.20 2.82 -14.13
CA VAL A 39 -14.20 2.57 -12.67
C VAL A 39 -15.51 3.01 -12.04
N VAL A 40 -16.03 4.20 -12.41
CA VAL A 40 -17.34 4.69 -11.94
C VAL A 40 -18.47 3.73 -12.30
N ARG A 41 -18.55 3.26 -13.55
CA ARG A 41 -19.61 2.33 -13.97
C ARG A 41 -19.54 1.02 -13.19
N MET A 42 -18.37 0.41 -13.09
CA MET A 42 -18.20 -0.89 -12.42
C MET A 42 -18.46 -0.77 -10.91
N ALA A 43 -17.97 0.28 -10.26
CA ALA A 43 -18.20 0.52 -8.84
C ALA A 43 -19.68 0.73 -8.51
N THR A 44 -20.36 1.58 -9.27
CA THR A 44 -21.78 1.88 -9.03
C THR A 44 -22.70 0.72 -9.37
N GLN A 45 -22.40 -0.02 -10.46
CA GLN A 45 -23.08 -1.29 -10.74
C GLN A 45 -22.88 -2.29 -9.59
N GLY A 46 -21.66 -2.44 -9.08
CA GLY A 46 -21.36 -3.34 -7.97
C GLY A 46 -22.12 -3.01 -6.68
N MET A 47 -22.30 -1.73 -6.37
CA MET A 47 -23.10 -1.32 -5.22
C MET A 47 -24.57 -1.76 -5.37
N VAL A 48 -25.20 -1.53 -6.52
CA VAL A 48 -26.63 -1.83 -6.71
C VAL A 48 -26.88 -3.32 -6.92
N GLU A 49 -26.00 -4.02 -7.64
CA GLU A 49 -26.15 -5.45 -7.95
C GLU A 49 -26.03 -6.32 -6.70
N TYR A 50 -25.07 -6.01 -5.81
CA TYR A 50 -24.77 -6.85 -4.65
C TYR A 50 -25.36 -6.32 -3.33
N PHE A 51 -25.80 -5.07 -3.31
CA PHE A 51 -26.37 -4.41 -2.13
C PHE A 51 -27.62 -3.58 -2.47
N PRO A 52 -28.66 -4.19 -3.08
CA PRO A 52 -29.82 -3.46 -3.60
C PRO A 52 -30.65 -2.73 -2.51
N ASP A 53 -30.58 -3.18 -1.26
CA ASP A 53 -31.30 -2.58 -0.14
C ASP A 53 -30.56 -1.41 0.53
N LEU A 54 -29.37 -1.06 0.03
CA LEU A 54 -28.49 -0.05 0.63
C LEU A 54 -28.49 1.23 -0.18
N ARG A 55 -28.43 2.37 0.50
CA ARG A 55 -28.25 3.69 -0.14
C ARG A 55 -26.80 3.87 -0.57
N PRO A 56 -26.50 3.88 -1.88
CA PRO A 56 -25.14 3.89 -2.39
C PRO A 56 -24.70 5.30 -2.78
N VAL A 57 -23.48 5.68 -2.36
CA VAL A 57 -22.84 6.94 -2.78
C VAL A 57 -21.48 6.65 -3.38
N LEU A 58 -21.24 7.18 -4.58
CA LEU A 58 -19.91 7.27 -5.15
C LEU A 58 -19.28 8.63 -4.82
N VAL A 59 -18.05 8.61 -4.33
CA VAL A 59 -17.26 9.82 -4.09
C VAL A 59 -16.00 9.80 -4.94
N ASN A 60 -15.82 10.82 -5.78
CA ASN A 60 -14.54 11.13 -6.37
C ASN A 60 -13.88 12.28 -5.61
N SER A 61 -12.65 12.05 -5.16
CA SER A 61 -11.82 13.07 -4.53
C SER A 61 -10.57 13.30 -5.38
N ASP A 62 -10.57 14.42 -6.10
CA ASP A 62 -9.63 14.70 -7.17
C ASP A 62 -8.51 15.66 -6.75
N GLY A 63 -7.32 15.45 -7.28
CA GLY A 63 -6.13 16.28 -7.04
C GLY A 63 -6.03 17.57 -7.86
N GLY A 64 -7.14 18.03 -8.46
CA GLY A 64 -7.17 19.21 -9.31
C GLY A 64 -6.76 18.91 -10.75
N SER A 65 -7.27 17.81 -11.31
CA SER A 65 -6.95 17.33 -12.65
C SER A 65 -7.36 18.33 -13.74
N PRO A 66 -6.43 18.82 -14.58
CA PRO A 66 -6.74 19.69 -15.72
C PRO A 66 -7.35 18.95 -16.92
N ASP A 67 -7.24 17.62 -16.98
CA ASP A 67 -7.65 16.79 -18.13
C ASP A 67 -9.17 16.52 -18.21
N GLY A 68 -9.96 17.09 -17.31
CA GLY A 68 -11.40 16.87 -17.25
C GLY A 68 -11.84 15.63 -16.46
N THR A 69 -10.94 14.96 -15.71
CA THR A 69 -11.25 13.77 -14.89
C THR A 69 -12.56 13.90 -14.10
N ARG A 70 -12.75 14.99 -13.34
CA ARG A 70 -13.98 15.22 -12.55
C ARG A 70 -15.23 15.33 -13.42
N GLN A 71 -15.12 15.96 -14.59
CA GLN A 71 -16.23 16.09 -15.53
C GLN A 71 -16.64 14.72 -16.06
N VAL A 72 -15.68 13.84 -16.36
CA VAL A 72 -15.95 12.44 -16.74
C VAL A 72 -16.72 11.72 -15.64
N VAL A 73 -16.39 11.91 -14.36
CA VAL A 73 -17.15 11.31 -13.24
C VAL A 73 -18.59 11.81 -13.21
N LEU A 74 -18.79 13.13 -13.36
CA LEU A 74 -20.12 13.75 -13.35
C LEU A 74 -20.97 13.31 -14.56
N ASP A 75 -20.37 13.16 -15.74
CA ASP A 75 -21.07 12.80 -16.98
C ASP A 75 -21.28 11.30 -17.12
N THR A 76 -20.50 10.47 -16.42
CA THR A 76 -20.66 9.01 -16.49
C THR A 76 -22.02 8.60 -15.94
N PRO A 77 -22.88 7.92 -16.73
CA PRO A 77 -24.16 7.41 -16.25
C PRO A 77 -23.96 6.39 -15.13
N VAL A 78 -24.83 6.44 -14.13
CA VAL A 78 -24.86 5.50 -13.00
C VAL A 78 -26.27 4.93 -12.87
N PRO A 79 -26.44 3.74 -12.26
CA PRO A 79 -27.76 3.18 -11.99
C PRO A 79 -28.65 4.12 -11.15
N ASP A 80 -29.96 3.95 -11.26
CA ASP A 80 -30.94 4.72 -10.49
C ASP A 80 -30.71 4.56 -8.98
N GLY A 81 -30.89 5.65 -8.24
CA GLY A 81 -30.71 5.68 -6.78
C GLY A 81 -29.25 5.80 -6.32
N VAL A 82 -28.26 5.73 -7.22
CA VAL A 82 -26.86 5.99 -6.89
C VAL A 82 -26.57 7.49 -6.92
N GLU A 83 -26.08 8.00 -5.80
CA GLU A 83 -25.67 9.38 -5.69
C GLU A 83 -24.18 9.57 -5.98
N LYS A 84 -23.80 10.74 -6.51
CA LYS A 84 -22.41 11.09 -6.82
C LYS A 84 -21.97 12.37 -6.12
N ILE A 85 -20.75 12.36 -5.59
CA ILE A 85 -20.03 13.54 -5.13
C ILE A 85 -18.68 13.58 -5.85
N ALA A 86 -18.40 14.63 -6.63
CA ALA A 86 -17.07 14.85 -7.21
C ALA A 86 -16.54 16.18 -6.73
N THR A 87 -15.40 16.17 -6.02
CA THR A 87 -14.83 17.37 -5.40
C THR A 87 -13.30 17.36 -5.45
N VAL A 88 -12.68 18.51 -5.19
CA VAL A 88 -11.22 18.61 -5.02
C VAL A 88 -10.90 18.50 -3.53
N TYR A 89 -9.94 17.66 -3.14
CA TYR A 89 -9.52 17.62 -1.74
C TYR A 89 -8.78 18.89 -1.31
N GLN A 90 -8.68 19.08 0.00
CA GLN A 90 -7.81 20.09 0.63
C GLN A 90 -6.69 19.38 1.40
N GLY A 91 -5.49 19.95 1.39
CA GLY A 91 -4.31 19.41 2.06
C GLY A 91 -3.11 19.18 1.13
N PRO A 92 -2.03 18.55 1.62
CA PRO A 92 -0.86 18.21 0.82
C PRO A 92 -1.22 17.42 -0.44
N SER A 93 -0.49 17.62 -1.53
CA SER A 93 -0.75 16.85 -2.76
C SER A 93 -0.43 15.37 -2.58
N GLY A 94 -1.41 14.50 -2.82
CA GLY A 94 -1.21 13.05 -2.73
C GLY A 94 -2.49 12.24 -2.46
N LYS A 95 -2.35 10.90 -2.61
CA LYS A 95 -3.44 9.93 -2.43
C LYS A 95 -4.06 9.98 -1.03
N GLY A 96 -3.25 10.16 0.01
CA GLY A 96 -3.74 10.24 1.39
C GLY A 96 -4.66 11.42 1.69
N SER A 97 -4.40 12.61 1.14
CA SER A 97 -5.31 13.76 1.27
C SER A 97 -6.65 13.51 0.59
N SER A 98 -6.62 12.86 -0.58
CA SER A 98 -7.83 12.41 -1.27
C SER A 98 -8.62 11.41 -0.42
N PHE A 99 -7.94 10.42 0.17
CA PHE A 99 -8.55 9.47 1.11
C PHE A 99 -9.14 10.17 2.32
N ARG A 100 -8.45 11.16 2.91
CA ARG A 100 -8.97 11.94 4.04
C ARG A 100 -10.31 12.60 3.69
N THR A 101 -10.42 13.22 2.51
CA THR A 101 -11.68 13.82 2.05
C THR A 101 -12.77 12.76 1.85
N ILE A 102 -12.46 11.61 1.26
CA ILE A 102 -13.40 10.48 1.14
C ILE A 102 -13.89 10.03 2.52
N PHE A 103 -12.97 9.90 3.47
CA PHE A 103 -13.26 9.44 4.83
C PHE A 103 -14.15 10.44 5.58
N GLU A 104 -13.88 11.72 5.44
CA GLU A 104 -14.70 12.79 6.02
C GLU A 104 -16.13 12.80 5.46
N ILE A 105 -16.28 12.61 4.15
CA ILE A 105 -17.59 12.47 3.51
C ILE A 105 -18.31 11.20 4.01
N ALA A 106 -17.60 10.08 4.08
CA ALA A 106 -18.13 8.82 4.59
C ALA A 106 -18.61 8.94 6.03
N ARG A 107 -17.85 9.63 6.89
CA ARG A 107 -18.21 9.94 8.27
C ARG A 107 -19.46 10.80 8.33
N ALA A 108 -19.51 11.87 7.54
CA ALA A 108 -20.64 12.80 7.54
C ALA A 108 -21.95 12.15 7.06
N LEU A 109 -21.87 11.20 6.13
CA LEU A 109 -23.02 10.44 5.63
C LEU A 109 -23.40 9.24 6.51
N GLY A 110 -22.60 8.91 7.53
CA GLY A 110 -22.87 7.81 8.46
C GLY A 110 -22.83 6.42 7.82
N VAL A 111 -21.92 6.19 6.87
CA VAL A 111 -21.85 4.92 6.13
C VAL A 111 -21.47 3.75 7.03
N ARG A 112 -21.98 2.56 6.69
CA ARG A 112 -21.65 1.31 7.40
C ARG A 112 -20.35 0.69 6.87
N ALA A 113 -20.14 0.79 5.56
CA ALA A 113 -18.94 0.35 4.88
C ALA A 113 -18.44 1.42 3.91
N CYS A 114 -17.13 1.64 3.92
CA CYS A 114 -16.43 2.47 2.95
C CYS A 114 -15.47 1.57 2.17
N VAL A 115 -15.52 1.68 0.85
CA VAL A 115 -14.58 1.05 -0.06
C VAL A 115 -13.79 2.13 -0.76
N VAL A 116 -12.50 1.95 -0.94
CA VAL A 116 -11.66 2.79 -1.81
C VAL A 116 -11.10 1.94 -2.92
N VAL A 117 -11.12 2.46 -4.16
CA VAL A 117 -10.55 1.78 -5.34
C VAL A 117 -9.76 2.79 -6.19
N ASP A 118 -8.65 2.35 -6.79
CA ASP A 118 -7.82 3.21 -7.65
C ASP A 118 -8.57 3.66 -8.94
N SER A 119 -8.23 4.84 -9.47
CA SER A 119 -8.88 5.46 -10.64
C SER A 119 -8.39 4.95 -12.01
N ASP A 120 -7.33 4.14 -12.04
CA ASP A 120 -6.67 3.63 -13.25
C ASP A 120 -6.90 2.12 -13.48
N LEU A 121 -7.85 1.53 -12.74
CA LEU A 121 -8.17 0.10 -12.82
C LEU A 121 -8.89 -0.24 -14.14
N ARG A 122 -8.22 -0.99 -15.02
CA ARG A 122 -8.80 -1.55 -16.25
C ARG A 122 -9.56 -2.86 -15.99
N SER A 123 -9.11 -3.64 -15.00
CA SER A 123 -9.70 -4.95 -14.67
C SER A 123 -10.81 -4.92 -13.63
N ILE A 124 -11.17 -3.75 -13.09
CA ILE A 124 -12.25 -3.64 -12.10
C ILE A 124 -13.56 -4.17 -12.67
N ALA A 125 -14.31 -4.90 -11.85
CA ALA A 125 -15.60 -5.48 -12.17
C ALA A 125 -16.59 -5.28 -10.99
N PRO A 126 -17.91 -5.36 -11.20
CA PRO A 126 -18.90 -5.10 -10.16
C PRO A 126 -18.70 -5.93 -8.89
N TRP A 127 -18.31 -7.20 -9.04
CA TRP A 127 -18.05 -8.11 -7.92
C TRP A 127 -16.85 -7.70 -7.04
N TRP A 128 -15.98 -6.79 -7.48
CA TRP A 128 -14.92 -6.23 -6.62
C TRP A 128 -15.52 -5.50 -5.42
N ILE A 129 -16.62 -4.77 -5.64
CA ILE A 129 -17.32 -4.05 -4.58
C ILE A 129 -17.95 -5.03 -3.59
N GLU A 130 -18.51 -6.14 -4.09
CA GLU A 130 -19.01 -7.22 -3.23
C GLU A 130 -17.90 -7.77 -2.34
N ARG A 131 -16.70 -8.05 -2.89
CA ARG A 131 -15.62 -8.66 -2.12
C ARG A 131 -14.98 -7.72 -1.12
N LEU A 132 -14.96 -6.41 -1.40
CA LEU A 132 -14.41 -5.41 -0.48
C LEU A 132 -15.42 -4.97 0.59
N ALA A 133 -16.71 -4.82 0.24
CA ALA A 133 -17.74 -4.37 1.19
C ALA A 133 -18.48 -5.52 1.89
N GLY A 134 -18.61 -6.67 1.23
CA GLY A 134 -19.36 -7.84 1.70
C GLY A 134 -18.94 -8.33 3.07
N PRO A 135 -17.63 -8.58 3.33
CA PRO A 135 -17.16 -9.00 4.65
C PRO A 135 -17.49 -7.99 5.75
N VAL A 136 -17.44 -6.69 5.45
CA VAL A 136 -17.76 -5.62 6.39
C VAL A 136 -19.26 -5.63 6.71
N ILE A 137 -20.10 -5.68 5.68
CA ILE A 137 -21.57 -5.56 5.81
C ILE A 137 -22.20 -6.83 6.37
N LYS A 138 -21.74 -8.01 5.94
CA LYS A 138 -22.39 -9.31 6.19
C LYS A 138 -21.76 -10.09 7.35
N GLU A 139 -20.44 -9.94 7.56
CA GLU A 139 -19.67 -10.80 8.47
C GLU A 139 -18.99 -10.04 9.63
N GLY A 140 -19.11 -8.71 9.65
CA GLY A 140 -18.57 -7.85 10.72
C GLY A 140 -17.05 -7.74 10.70
N TYR A 141 -16.42 -7.83 9.54
CA TYR A 141 -15.00 -7.49 9.39
C TYR A 141 -14.80 -5.98 9.50
N GLY A 142 -13.70 -5.58 10.15
CA GLY A 142 -13.35 -4.17 10.27
C GLY A 142 -12.52 -3.66 9.09
N TYR A 143 -11.73 -4.54 8.47
CA TYR A 143 -10.83 -4.21 7.36
C TYR A 143 -10.72 -5.36 6.36
N VAL A 144 -10.76 -5.03 5.07
CA VAL A 144 -10.63 -5.95 3.94
C VAL A 144 -9.52 -5.42 3.04
N THR A 145 -8.46 -6.21 2.91
CA THR A 145 -7.31 -5.96 2.04
C THR A 145 -7.46 -6.77 0.75
N PRO A 146 -6.94 -6.33 -0.40
CA PRO A 146 -7.10 -7.10 -1.62
C PRO A 146 -6.03 -8.21 -1.67
N TYR A 147 -6.33 -9.24 -2.43
CA TYR A 147 -5.42 -10.33 -2.78
C TYR A 147 -5.46 -10.51 -4.30
N TYR A 148 -4.52 -9.87 -4.98
CA TYR A 148 -4.35 -9.93 -6.42
C TYR A 148 -3.40 -11.04 -6.83
N THR A 149 -3.73 -11.69 -7.95
CA THR A 149 -2.76 -12.42 -8.77
C THR A 149 -1.86 -11.40 -9.46
N ARG A 150 -0.55 -11.48 -9.24
CA ARG A 150 0.42 -10.54 -9.80
C ARG A 150 1.53 -11.28 -10.53
N HIS A 151 2.08 -10.63 -11.55
CA HIS A 151 3.29 -11.10 -12.19
C HIS A 151 4.44 -11.04 -11.19
N LYS A 152 5.36 -12.01 -11.22
CA LYS A 152 6.50 -12.11 -10.28
C LYS A 152 7.38 -10.84 -10.14
N TYR A 153 7.35 -9.96 -11.14
CA TYR A 153 8.13 -8.70 -11.14
C TYR A 153 7.31 -7.45 -10.84
N ASP A 154 6.03 -7.62 -10.49
CA ASP A 154 5.17 -6.54 -10.04
C ASP A 154 5.17 -6.41 -8.50
N GLY A 155 4.78 -5.25 -7.98
CA GLY A 155 4.65 -5.01 -6.54
C GLY A 155 5.98 -5.15 -5.79
N THR A 156 7.09 -4.76 -6.40
CA THR A 156 8.45 -4.97 -5.88
C THR A 156 8.68 -4.33 -4.51
N ILE A 157 8.11 -3.16 -4.22
CA ILE A 157 8.15 -2.54 -2.87
C ILE A 157 7.41 -3.43 -1.86
N THR A 158 6.20 -3.89 -2.21
CA THR A 158 5.39 -4.81 -1.40
C THR A 158 6.18 -6.08 -1.09
N ASN A 159 6.70 -6.73 -2.13
CA ASN A 159 7.36 -8.03 -2.04
C ASN A 159 8.66 -7.96 -1.23
N ASN A 160 9.45 -6.90 -1.42
CA ASN A 160 10.77 -6.79 -0.80
C ASN A 160 10.76 -6.25 0.62
N VAL A 161 9.87 -5.31 0.93
CA VAL A 161 9.93 -4.57 2.20
C VAL A 161 8.62 -4.70 2.96
N VAL A 162 7.52 -4.26 2.36
CA VAL A 162 6.30 -3.98 3.13
C VAL A 162 5.66 -5.26 3.63
N TYR A 163 5.46 -6.25 2.77
CA TYR A 163 4.89 -7.54 3.15
C TYR A 163 5.69 -8.25 4.26
N PRO A 164 7.00 -8.54 4.07
CA PRO A 164 7.76 -9.27 5.10
C PRO A 164 7.85 -8.48 6.41
N MET A 165 7.99 -7.15 6.36
CA MET A 165 8.01 -6.32 7.57
C MET A 165 6.66 -6.30 8.29
N THR A 166 5.55 -6.05 7.60
CA THR A 166 4.21 -6.01 8.22
C THR A 166 3.88 -7.35 8.88
N ARG A 167 4.16 -8.46 8.19
CA ARG A 167 3.92 -9.81 8.71
C ARG A 167 4.79 -10.10 9.95
N MET A 168 6.09 -9.84 9.89
CA MET A 168 7.02 -10.02 11.00
C MET A 168 6.67 -9.14 12.21
N LEU A 169 6.36 -7.86 11.98
CA LEU A 169 6.15 -6.89 13.05
C LEU A 169 4.80 -7.09 13.72
N TYR A 170 3.74 -7.32 12.96
CA TYR A 170 2.37 -7.25 13.48
C TYR A 170 1.63 -8.60 13.46
N GLY A 171 2.27 -9.67 13.01
CA GLY A 171 1.80 -11.04 13.22
C GLY A 171 0.56 -11.42 12.41
N VAL A 172 0.26 -10.67 11.35
CA VAL A 172 -0.84 -10.97 10.43
C VAL A 172 -0.28 -11.09 9.03
N ASP A 173 -0.50 -12.25 8.40
CA ASP A 173 -0.11 -12.50 7.01
C ASP A 173 -1.15 -11.89 6.07
N VAL A 174 -1.01 -10.58 5.86
CA VAL A 174 -1.68 -9.78 4.82
C VAL A 174 -0.73 -9.63 3.65
N ARG A 175 -1.02 -10.27 2.52
CA ARG A 175 -0.09 -10.38 1.40
C ARG A 175 0.15 -9.05 0.67
N GLN A 176 -0.85 -8.17 0.63
CA GLN A 176 -0.81 -6.90 -0.13
C GLN A 176 -1.20 -5.71 0.75
N PRO A 177 -0.37 -5.37 1.76
CA PRO A 177 -0.65 -4.29 2.71
C PRO A 177 -0.69 -2.90 2.05
N ILE A 178 -0.22 -2.78 0.82
CA ILE A 178 -0.31 -1.58 -0.03
C ILE A 178 -1.00 -1.88 -1.37
N GLY A 179 -2.07 -2.69 -1.31
CA GLY A 179 -2.78 -3.17 -2.50
C GLY A 179 -3.53 -2.09 -3.28
N GLY A 180 -3.84 -0.96 -2.66
CA GLY A 180 -4.47 0.22 -3.26
C GLY A 180 -5.99 0.26 -3.14
N ASP A 181 -6.63 -0.90 -2.98
CA ASP A 181 -8.08 -1.08 -2.94
C ASP A 181 -8.49 -1.76 -1.63
N PHE A 182 -9.37 -1.14 -0.85
CA PHE A 182 -9.66 -1.59 0.51
C PHE A 182 -11.13 -1.42 0.85
N GLY A 183 -11.66 -2.30 1.68
CA GLY A 183 -12.95 -2.14 2.35
C GLY A 183 -12.77 -1.99 3.85
N PHE A 184 -13.55 -1.13 4.50
CA PHE A 184 -13.47 -0.96 5.95
C PHE A 184 -14.77 -0.45 6.57
N SER A 185 -14.91 -0.77 7.85
CA SER A 185 -16.07 -0.42 8.68
C SER A 185 -16.07 1.05 9.09
N SER A 186 -17.25 1.53 9.47
CA SER A 186 -17.45 2.85 10.08
C SER A 186 -16.59 3.06 11.34
N GLU A 187 -16.47 2.05 12.19
CA GLU A 187 -15.65 2.13 13.42
C GLU A 187 -14.17 2.38 13.10
N LEU A 188 -13.63 1.65 12.12
CA LEU A 188 -12.25 1.83 11.70
C LEU A 188 -12.02 3.17 10.99
N LEU A 189 -13.01 3.64 10.22
CA LEU A 189 -13.03 4.97 9.62
C LEU A 189 -12.88 6.07 10.69
N HIS A 190 -13.62 6.00 11.80
CA HIS A 190 -13.47 6.94 12.92
C HIS A 190 -12.07 6.86 13.55
N THR A 191 -11.53 5.65 13.70
CA THR A 191 -10.17 5.43 14.19
C THR A 191 -9.15 6.13 13.29
N TYR A 192 -9.27 5.99 11.96
CA TYR A 192 -8.39 6.67 11.01
C TYR A 192 -8.46 8.19 11.12
N LEU A 193 -9.66 8.77 11.09
CA LEU A 193 -9.84 10.23 11.12
C LEU A 193 -9.37 10.88 12.43
N SER A 194 -9.36 10.13 13.54
CA SER A 194 -8.88 10.62 14.83
C SER A 194 -7.36 10.81 14.92
N GLN A 195 -6.59 10.32 13.94
CA GLN A 195 -5.14 10.35 13.97
C GLN A 195 -4.57 11.67 13.43
N ASP A 196 -3.51 12.17 14.07
CA ASP A 196 -2.78 13.36 13.63
C ASP A 196 -1.63 12.98 12.68
N VAL A 197 -1.99 12.58 11.45
CA VAL A 197 -1.03 12.09 10.44
C VAL A 197 -1.18 12.79 9.08
N TRP A 198 -2.19 13.64 8.95
CA TRP A 198 -2.66 14.16 7.67
C TRP A 198 -1.77 15.24 7.05
N GLU A 199 -0.71 15.66 7.74
CA GLU A 199 0.33 16.56 7.24
C GLU A 199 1.68 15.84 7.02
N THR A 200 1.68 14.50 7.04
CA THR A 200 2.87 13.65 6.87
C THR A 200 2.85 12.92 5.52
N ASP A 201 3.81 12.01 5.27
CA ASP A 201 3.80 11.14 4.09
C ASP A 201 2.55 10.23 4.00
N VAL A 202 1.81 10.07 5.11
CA VAL A 202 0.48 9.45 5.12
C VAL A 202 -0.50 10.21 4.23
N ALA A 203 -0.38 11.53 4.09
CA ALA A 203 -1.17 12.33 3.15
C ALA A 203 -0.84 12.06 1.67
N ARG A 204 0.21 11.27 1.41
CA ARG A 204 0.75 10.97 0.08
C ARG A 204 0.63 9.47 -0.23
N TYR A 205 1.70 8.80 -0.67
CA TYR A 205 1.70 7.36 -0.95
C TYR A 205 1.79 6.48 0.31
N GLY A 206 2.06 7.06 1.48
CA GLY A 206 2.13 6.31 2.75
C GLY A 206 0.78 5.82 3.29
N ILE A 207 -0.34 6.31 2.73
CA ILE A 207 -1.68 6.05 3.25
C ILE A 207 -2.03 4.56 3.35
N ASP A 208 -1.71 3.78 2.33
CA ASP A 208 -2.14 2.37 2.25
C ASP A 208 -1.47 1.53 3.36
N ILE A 209 -0.15 1.70 3.57
CA ILE A 209 0.58 0.98 4.63
C ILE A 209 0.17 1.48 6.02
N TRP A 210 -0.12 2.77 6.15
CA TRP A 210 -0.62 3.34 7.38
C TRP A 210 -2.00 2.77 7.75
N MET A 211 -2.92 2.65 6.79
CA MET A 211 -4.24 2.05 6.99
C MET A 211 -4.11 0.60 7.44
N THR A 212 -3.38 -0.23 6.68
CA THR A 212 -3.20 -1.65 7.02
C THR A 212 -2.59 -1.83 8.41
N THR A 213 -1.51 -1.10 8.72
CA THR A 213 -0.84 -1.20 10.02
C THR A 213 -1.73 -0.73 11.16
N THR A 214 -2.48 0.35 10.95
CA THR A 214 -3.42 0.88 11.95
C THR A 214 -4.60 -0.08 12.16
N ALA A 215 -5.10 -0.74 11.12
CA ALA A 215 -6.15 -1.76 11.23
C ALA A 215 -5.70 -2.95 12.07
N ILE A 216 -4.51 -3.51 11.78
CA ILE A 216 -3.95 -4.64 12.55
C ILE A 216 -3.81 -4.25 14.02
N ASN A 217 -3.26 -3.05 14.27
CA ASN A 217 -3.06 -2.54 15.61
C ASN A 217 -4.38 -2.15 16.30
N ALA A 218 -5.43 -1.77 15.59
CA ALA A 218 -6.75 -1.55 16.18
C ALA A 218 -7.39 -2.86 16.68
N GLY A 219 -6.85 -4.03 16.29
CA GLY A 219 -7.36 -5.33 16.71
C GLY A 219 -8.70 -5.68 16.07
N VAL A 220 -9.06 -5.01 14.97
CA VAL A 220 -10.28 -5.32 14.22
C VAL A 220 -10.13 -6.65 13.48
N LYS A 221 -11.26 -7.29 13.12
CA LYS A 221 -11.23 -8.47 12.25
C LYS A 221 -10.77 -8.08 10.85
N ILE A 222 -9.79 -8.81 10.31
CA ILE A 222 -9.19 -8.57 9.00
C ILE A 222 -9.35 -9.81 8.11
N CYS A 223 -9.75 -9.61 6.86
CA CYS A 223 -9.68 -10.64 5.81
C CYS A 223 -9.06 -10.09 4.54
N GLN A 224 -8.69 -10.99 3.63
CA GLN A 224 -8.18 -10.66 2.31
C GLN A 224 -9.19 -11.08 1.25
N ALA A 225 -9.61 -10.16 0.40
CA ALA A 225 -10.51 -10.43 -0.70
C ALA A 225 -9.73 -10.93 -1.91
N ARG A 226 -10.08 -12.09 -2.49
CA ARG A 226 -9.49 -12.51 -3.76
C ARG A 226 -9.97 -11.55 -4.86
N MET A 227 -9.09 -10.95 -5.66
CA MET A 227 -9.50 -9.92 -6.64
C MET A 227 -9.09 -10.23 -8.09
N GLY A 228 -8.44 -11.37 -8.34
CA GLY A 228 -7.90 -11.70 -9.67
C GLY A 228 -6.68 -10.84 -10.02
N ALA A 229 -6.41 -10.63 -11.31
CA ALA A 229 -5.30 -9.77 -11.74
C ALA A 229 -5.66 -8.27 -11.65
N LYS A 230 -4.74 -7.49 -11.08
CA LYS A 230 -4.80 -6.02 -11.11
C LYS A 230 -4.12 -5.52 -12.38
N ILE A 231 -4.91 -4.98 -13.31
CA ILE A 231 -4.42 -4.41 -14.57
C ILE A 231 -4.59 -2.90 -14.52
N HIS A 232 -3.47 -2.17 -14.48
CA HIS A 232 -3.38 -0.71 -14.48
C HIS A 232 -2.29 -0.23 -15.44
N ASP A 233 -1.99 1.06 -15.48
CA ASP A 233 -0.95 1.60 -16.34
C ASP A 233 0.44 1.11 -15.91
N VAL A 234 1.15 0.43 -16.81
CA VAL A 234 2.46 -0.18 -16.54
C VAL A 234 3.49 0.91 -16.26
N LYS A 235 4.20 0.80 -15.12
CA LYS A 235 5.35 1.66 -14.79
C LYS A 235 6.58 0.79 -14.60
N ASP A 236 7.68 1.13 -15.28
CA ASP A 236 8.99 0.49 -15.05
C ASP A 236 9.43 0.72 -13.60
N PRO A 237 9.63 -0.35 -12.80
CA PRO A 237 10.09 -0.25 -11.42
C PRO A 237 11.37 0.58 -11.25
N ALA A 238 12.28 0.53 -12.23
CA ALA A 238 13.53 1.26 -12.20
C ALA A 238 13.33 2.76 -12.53
N ALA A 239 12.31 3.15 -13.30
CA ALA A 239 12.14 4.54 -13.74
C ALA A 239 11.22 5.37 -12.81
N ALA A 240 10.28 4.74 -12.11
CA ALA A 240 9.12 5.45 -11.54
C ALA A 240 8.94 5.34 -10.02
N LEU A 241 9.74 4.54 -9.31
CA LEU A 241 9.42 4.17 -7.91
C LEU A 241 10.10 5.02 -6.81
N GLY A 242 11.02 5.94 -7.14
CA GLY A 242 11.81 6.68 -6.13
C GLY A 242 10.96 7.37 -5.06
N PRO A 243 10.08 8.33 -5.41
CA PRO A 243 9.24 9.04 -4.44
C PRO A 243 8.26 8.12 -3.68
N MET A 244 7.73 7.09 -4.35
CA MET A 244 6.83 6.12 -3.73
C MET A 244 7.56 5.28 -2.68
N PHE A 245 8.77 4.82 -2.97
CA PHE A 245 9.60 4.07 -2.03
C PHE A 245 9.88 4.88 -0.77
N VAL A 246 10.27 6.15 -0.93
CA VAL A 246 10.56 7.04 0.22
C VAL A 246 9.35 7.16 1.15
N GLN A 247 8.19 7.49 0.59
CA GLN A 247 6.99 7.74 1.38
C GLN A 247 6.43 6.47 2.02
N VAL A 248 6.42 5.35 1.30
CA VAL A 248 5.89 4.07 1.82
C VAL A 248 6.82 3.50 2.89
N VAL A 249 8.12 3.40 2.63
CA VAL A 249 9.08 2.81 3.58
C VAL A 249 9.31 3.74 4.77
N GLY A 250 9.35 5.06 4.55
CA GLY A 250 9.39 6.03 5.64
C GLY A 250 8.18 5.92 6.57
N THR A 251 6.97 5.81 6.00
CA THR A 251 5.75 5.58 6.79
C THR A 251 5.78 4.25 7.55
N LEU A 252 6.25 3.17 6.91
CA LEU A 252 6.43 1.87 7.57
C LEU A 252 7.38 1.97 8.77
N PHE A 253 8.53 2.64 8.61
CA PHE A 253 9.53 2.76 9.67
C PHE A 253 9.07 3.68 10.80
N SER A 254 8.36 4.77 10.50
CA SER A 254 7.81 5.64 11.56
C SER A 254 6.76 4.93 12.41
N LEU A 255 5.96 4.04 11.80
CA LEU A 255 4.99 3.21 12.51
C LEU A 255 5.63 2.21 13.48
N MET A 256 6.90 1.83 13.28
CA MET A 256 7.62 0.96 14.23
C MET A 256 7.83 1.66 15.57
N SER A 257 8.20 2.95 15.58
CA SER A 257 8.30 3.71 16.84
C SER A 257 6.94 3.88 17.51
N ARG A 258 5.89 4.10 16.72
CA ARG A 258 4.53 4.27 17.25
C ARG A 258 3.97 3.01 17.91
N TYR A 259 4.25 1.84 17.36
CA TYR A 259 3.75 0.55 17.83
C TYR A 259 4.84 -0.32 18.47
N GLU A 260 5.84 0.33 19.09
CA GLU A 260 7.06 -0.32 19.61
C GLU A 260 6.77 -1.53 20.49
N ASP A 261 6.00 -1.32 21.56
CA ASP A 261 5.65 -2.38 22.51
C ASP A 261 4.91 -3.54 21.86
N ARG A 262 4.07 -3.24 20.87
CA ARG A 262 3.24 -4.24 20.20
C ARG A 262 4.04 -5.12 19.27
N TRP A 263 4.86 -4.52 18.41
CA TRP A 263 5.61 -5.35 17.47
C TRP A 263 6.70 -6.14 18.18
N LYS A 264 7.28 -5.65 19.29
CA LYS A 264 8.22 -6.44 20.10
C LYS A 264 7.56 -7.68 20.72
N ALA A 265 6.29 -7.60 21.10
CA ALA A 265 5.55 -8.71 21.71
C ALA A 265 5.13 -9.81 20.72
N VAL A 266 5.11 -9.53 19.41
CA VAL A 266 4.71 -10.50 18.39
C VAL A 266 5.82 -11.54 18.17
N THR A 267 5.49 -12.82 18.26
CA THR A 267 6.46 -13.94 18.09
C THR A 267 6.20 -14.82 16.88
N GLY A 268 5.16 -14.53 16.09
CA GLY A 268 4.81 -15.28 14.89
C GLY A 268 3.62 -14.65 14.16
N SER A 269 3.26 -15.20 12.99
CA SER A 269 2.16 -14.71 12.17
C SER A 269 1.00 -15.68 12.04
N GLN A 270 -0.21 -15.16 11.85
CA GLN A 270 -1.39 -15.91 11.47
C GLN A 270 -1.94 -15.48 10.11
N LEU A 271 -2.43 -16.44 9.33
CA LEU A 271 -3.04 -16.17 8.03
C LEU A 271 -4.36 -15.41 8.20
N ALA A 272 -4.46 -14.23 7.56
CA ALA A 272 -5.73 -13.53 7.46
C ALA A 272 -6.69 -14.33 6.57
N PRO A 273 -7.95 -14.59 7.01
CA PRO A 273 -8.94 -15.33 6.23
C PRO A 273 -9.11 -14.80 4.81
N MET A 274 -9.34 -15.71 3.86
CA MET A 274 -9.60 -15.37 2.46
C MET A 274 -11.10 -15.28 2.19
N TYR A 275 -11.54 -14.22 1.51
CA TYR A 275 -12.91 -14.02 1.08
C TYR A 275 -13.05 -14.09 -0.44
N GLY A 276 -14.13 -14.72 -0.89
CA GLY A 276 -14.46 -14.92 -2.30
C GLY A 276 -13.73 -16.09 -2.96
N PRO A 277 -14.25 -16.58 -4.10
CA PRO A 277 -13.64 -17.67 -4.84
C PRO A 277 -12.35 -17.23 -5.54
N GLU A 278 -11.51 -18.21 -5.88
CA GLU A 278 -10.35 -17.97 -6.75
C GLU A 278 -10.78 -17.45 -8.11
N VAL A 279 -9.94 -16.58 -8.67
CA VAL A 279 -10.18 -15.95 -9.96
C VAL A 279 -9.00 -16.31 -10.83
N ASP A 280 -9.28 -17.11 -11.85
CA ASP A 280 -8.30 -17.50 -12.85
C ASP A 280 -8.16 -16.36 -13.86
N LEU A 281 -7.23 -15.46 -13.57
CA LEU A 281 -6.87 -14.35 -14.44
C LEU A 281 -5.36 -14.14 -14.39
N GLU A 282 -4.73 -14.33 -15.53
CA GLU A 282 -3.30 -14.14 -15.69
C GLU A 282 -2.94 -12.65 -15.71
N PRO A 283 -1.93 -12.22 -14.94
CA PRO A 283 -1.46 -10.84 -14.93
C PRO A 283 -0.69 -10.49 -16.21
N GLU A 284 -0.68 -9.20 -16.58
CA GLU A 284 0.14 -8.72 -17.69
C GLU A 284 1.65 -8.92 -17.37
N PRO A 285 2.48 -9.37 -18.35
CA PRO A 285 3.91 -9.49 -18.14
C PRO A 285 4.56 -8.14 -17.82
N VAL A 286 5.46 -8.14 -16.83
CA VAL A 286 6.23 -6.95 -16.46
C VAL A 286 7.66 -7.10 -16.96
N ALA A 287 8.08 -6.18 -17.83
CA ALA A 287 9.45 -6.11 -18.32
C ALA A 287 10.38 -5.54 -17.24
N VAL A 288 11.60 -6.07 -17.15
CA VAL A 288 12.58 -5.69 -16.14
C VAL A 288 13.93 -5.43 -16.78
N THR A 289 14.53 -4.28 -16.45
CA THR A 289 15.88 -3.91 -16.90
C THR A 289 16.91 -4.28 -15.84
N LEU A 290 17.29 -5.57 -15.79
CA LEU A 290 18.21 -6.12 -14.78
C LEU A 290 19.52 -5.34 -14.65
N LYS A 291 20.16 -5.06 -15.80
CA LYS A 291 21.44 -4.34 -15.85
C LYS A 291 21.34 -2.97 -15.17
N LEU A 292 20.28 -2.22 -15.46
CA LEU A 292 20.04 -0.90 -14.89
C LEU A 292 19.90 -0.96 -13.37
N MET A 293 19.20 -1.97 -12.83
CA MET A 293 19.05 -2.10 -11.37
C MET A 293 20.37 -2.41 -10.66
N ILE A 294 21.20 -3.27 -11.25
CA ILE A 294 22.53 -3.59 -10.72
C ILE A 294 23.45 -2.37 -10.81
N ASP A 295 23.43 -1.64 -11.93
CA ASP A 295 24.20 -0.40 -12.09
C ASP A 295 23.78 0.68 -11.09
N LYS A 296 22.48 0.79 -10.77
CA LYS A 296 21.99 1.69 -9.72
C LYS A 296 22.54 1.31 -8.33
N LEU A 297 22.60 0.02 -7.99
CA LEU A 297 23.25 -0.42 -6.75
C LEU A 297 24.72 0.01 -6.74
N ARG A 298 25.46 -0.25 -7.83
CA ARG A 298 26.90 0.05 -7.93
C ARG A 298 27.18 1.55 -7.82
N ALA A 299 26.39 2.39 -8.48
CA ALA A 299 26.47 3.84 -8.35
C ALA A 299 26.18 4.27 -6.90
N GLY A 300 25.10 3.75 -6.31
CA GLY A 300 24.74 4.01 -4.92
C GLY A 300 25.80 3.60 -3.91
N ALA A 301 26.54 2.52 -4.17
CA ALA A 301 27.64 2.08 -3.31
C ALA A 301 28.78 3.10 -3.21
N GLN A 302 28.99 3.91 -4.25
CA GLN A 302 29.94 5.01 -4.24
C GLN A 302 29.32 6.26 -3.62
N GLU A 303 28.12 6.64 -4.07
CA GLU A 303 27.44 7.87 -3.66
C GLU A 303 27.04 7.89 -2.18
N GLN A 304 26.64 6.73 -1.65
CA GLN A 304 26.13 6.59 -0.28
C GLN A 304 27.16 6.02 0.69
N ALA A 305 28.42 5.86 0.28
CA ALA A 305 29.46 5.17 1.06
C ALA A 305 29.58 5.66 2.52
N GLN A 306 29.61 6.98 2.72
CA GLN A 306 29.70 7.58 4.06
C GLN A 306 28.44 7.35 4.90
N LEU A 307 27.27 7.38 4.25
CA LEU A 307 26.00 7.15 4.93
C LEU A 307 25.87 5.67 5.33
N TRP A 308 26.19 4.75 4.43
CA TRP A 308 26.14 3.32 4.69
C TRP A 308 27.13 2.89 5.77
N GLN A 309 28.30 3.52 5.88
CA GLN A 309 29.23 3.29 7.00
C GLN A 309 28.64 3.66 8.36
N ARG A 310 27.68 4.59 8.41
CA ARG A 310 27.01 5.01 9.66
C ARG A 310 25.79 4.17 9.99
N ILE A 311 25.15 3.58 8.98
CA ILE A 311 23.87 2.85 9.12
C ILE A 311 24.11 1.35 9.22
N LEU A 312 24.87 0.78 8.29
CA LEU A 312 25.05 -0.67 8.18
C LEU A 312 26.07 -1.16 9.19
N SER A 313 25.82 -2.34 9.74
CA SER A 313 26.87 -3.06 10.47
C SER A 313 28.08 -3.33 9.54
N PRO A 314 29.32 -3.40 10.07
CA PRO A 314 30.50 -3.63 9.24
C PRO A 314 30.40 -4.89 8.37
N GLN A 315 29.78 -5.95 8.91
CA GLN A 315 29.55 -7.22 8.23
C GLN A 315 28.57 -7.05 7.05
N ASN A 316 27.45 -6.36 7.26
CA ASN A 316 26.47 -6.11 6.20
C ASN A 316 27.02 -5.19 5.11
N LEU A 317 27.78 -4.15 5.49
CA LEU A 317 28.43 -3.24 4.55
C LEU A 317 29.42 -3.98 3.64
N GLU A 318 30.23 -4.88 4.20
CA GLU A 318 31.19 -5.64 3.41
C GLU A 318 30.47 -6.61 2.46
N ALA A 319 29.46 -7.33 2.94
CA ALA A 319 28.65 -8.20 2.09
C ALA A 319 27.96 -7.44 0.93
N VAL A 320 27.51 -6.20 1.16
CA VAL A 320 26.97 -5.33 0.10
C VAL A 320 28.03 -5.00 -0.96
N ARG A 321 29.27 -4.72 -0.54
CA ARG A 321 30.38 -4.43 -1.45
C ARG A 321 30.74 -5.65 -2.30
N GLU A 322 30.80 -6.83 -1.69
CA GLU A 322 31.03 -8.09 -2.39
C GLU A 322 29.95 -8.33 -3.45
N ILE A 323 28.67 -8.17 -3.10
CA ILE A 323 27.55 -8.30 -4.05
C ILE A 323 27.64 -7.28 -5.19
N ALA A 324 27.96 -6.02 -4.89
CA ALA A 324 28.09 -4.98 -5.90
C ALA A 324 29.24 -5.26 -6.90
N ALA A 325 30.27 -5.98 -6.46
CA ALA A 325 31.43 -6.37 -7.26
C ALA A 325 31.18 -7.63 -8.12
N LEU A 326 30.12 -8.41 -7.85
CA LEU A 326 29.81 -9.60 -8.64
C LEU A 326 29.56 -9.26 -10.12
N PRO A 327 29.96 -10.14 -11.06
CA PRO A 327 29.51 -10.09 -12.46
C PRO A 327 27.97 -10.15 -12.56
N TYR A 328 27.42 -9.74 -13.70
CA TYR A 328 25.96 -9.70 -13.88
C TYR A 328 25.34 -11.11 -13.89
N GLU A 329 26.08 -12.06 -14.44
CA GLU A 329 25.74 -13.47 -14.60
C GLU A 329 25.68 -14.22 -13.26
N ASP A 330 26.56 -13.85 -12.33
CA ASP A 330 26.67 -14.47 -11.00
C ASP A 330 25.96 -13.64 -9.91
N TYR A 331 25.25 -12.58 -10.30
CA TYR A 331 24.64 -11.64 -9.37
C TYR A 331 23.61 -12.32 -8.48
N ALA A 332 23.83 -12.26 -7.17
CA ALA A 332 22.92 -12.75 -6.16
C ALA A 332 22.82 -11.77 -5.00
N PHE A 333 21.61 -11.56 -4.49
CA PHE A 333 21.37 -10.76 -3.28
C PHE A 333 20.52 -11.58 -2.31
N PRO A 334 21.12 -12.28 -1.34
CA PRO A 334 20.39 -13.18 -0.44
C PRO A 334 19.34 -12.48 0.45
N ALA A 335 18.25 -13.19 0.75
CA ALA A 335 17.16 -12.68 1.58
C ALA A 335 17.60 -12.37 3.04
N GLU A 336 18.49 -13.17 3.61
CA GLU A 336 19.00 -12.97 4.98
C GLU A 336 19.77 -11.66 5.13
N LEU A 337 20.69 -11.38 4.20
CA LEU A 337 21.42 -10.12 4.17
C LEU A 337 20.46 -8.96 3.96
N TRP A 338 19.51 -9.11 3.05
CA TRP A 338 18.49 -8.09 2.81
C TRP A 338 17.69 -7.76 4.07
N ALA A 339 17.19 -8.76 4.81
CA ALA A 339 16.49 -8.55 6.07
C ALA A 339 17.31 -7.73 7.06
N ARG A 340 18.59 -8.10 7.25
CA ARG A 340 19.50 -7.37 8.15
C ARG A 340 19.76 -5.94 7.71
N ILE A 341 19.85 -5.69 6.40
CA ILE A 341 19.95 -4.33 5.85
C ILE A 341 18.67 -3.54 6.16
N VAL A 342 17.48 -4.11 5.90
CA VAL A 342 16.22 -3.44 6.25
C VAL A 342 16.18 -3.08 7.73
N PHE A 343 16.65 -3.98 8.61
CA PHE A 343 16.71 -3.74 10.06
C PHE A 343 17.67 -2.62 10.43
N ASP A 344 18.88 -2.61 9.87
CA ASP A 344 19.87 -1.54 10.08
C ASP A 344 19.27 -0.17 9.69
N PHE A 345 18.59 -0.09 8.55
CA PHE A 345 17.92 1.13 8.10
C PHE A 345 16.72 1.51 8.97
N ALA A 346 15.90 0.55 9.41
CA ALA A 346 14.77 0.79 10.29
C ALA A 346 15.20 1.32 11.66
N VAL A 347 16.27 0.76 12.24
CA VAL A 347 16.86 1.24 13.50
C VAL A 347 17.47 2.62 13.28
N ALA A 348 18.24 2.83 12.22
CA ALA A 348 18.84 4.12 11.93
C ALA A 348 17.79 5.22 11.75
N TYR A 349 16.72 4.94 11.01
CA TYR A 349 15.61 5.87 10.80
C TYR A 349 15.01 6.37 12.13
N ASN A 350 14.88 5.49 13.11
CA ASN A 350 14.19 5.79 14.36
C ASN A 350 15.09 6.26 15.50
N LYS A 351 16.38 5.86 15.52
CA LYS A 351 17.26 6.03 16.69
C LYS A 351 18.58 6.76 16.42
N SER A 352 19.01 6.92 15.16
CA SER A 352 20.36 7.46 14.88
C SER A 352 20.49 8.99 14.94
N GLY A 353 19.37 9.73 15.00
CA GLY A 353 19.34 11.19 14.86
C GLY A 353 19.71 11.72 13.47
N LEU A 354 19.87 10.82 12.47
CA LEU A 354 19.99 11.20 11.07
C LEU A 354 18.69 11.79 10.53
N ASP A 355 18.81 12.58 9.48
CA ASP A 355 17.65 13.03 8.71
C ASP A 355 16.89 11.81 8.13
N PRO A 356 15.60 11.61 8.47
CA PRO A 356 14.85 10.42 8.08
C PRO A 356 14.73 10.25 6.57
N GLU A 357 14.54 11.35 5.83
CA GLU A 357 14.44 11.31 4.36
C GLU A 357 15.77 10.85 3.74
N ARG A 358 16.90 11.37 4.21
CA ARG A 358 18.24 10.93 3.80
C ARG A 358 18.49 9.45 4.09
N VAL A 359 18.01 8.93 5.23
CA VAL A 359 18.11 7.50 5.56
C VAL A 359 17.37 6.66 4.51
N ILE A 360 16.12 6.99 4.19
CA ILE A 360 15.36 6.20 3.21
C ILE A 360 15.91 6.35 1.79
N LEU A 361 16.32 7.55 1.39
CA LEU A 361 16.97 7.77 0.10
C LEU A 361 18.24 6.93 -0.04
N GLY A 362 19.04 6.82 1.03
CA GLY A 362 20.22 5.97 1.10
C GLY A 362 19.92 4.48 0.90
N MET A 363 18.71 4.02 1.20
CA MET A 363 18.29 2.63 1.03
C MET A 363 17.88 2.30 -0.42
N THR A 364 17.55 3.31 -1.22
CA THR A 364 16.99 3.13 -2.57
C THR A 364 17.91 2.32 -3.50
N PRO A 365 19.24 2.53 -3.56
CA PRO A 365 20.12 1.69 -4.38
C PRO A 365 20.16 0.22 -3.92
N LEU A 366 20.10 -0.03 -2.61
CA LEU A 366 20.06 -1.39 -2.04
C LEU A 366 18.76 -2.11 -2.43
N TYR A 367 17.64 -1.38 -2.44
CA TYR A 367 16.35 -1.89 -2.92
C TYR A 367 16.41 -2.30 -4.41
N TYR A 368 17.03 -1.49 -5.28
CA TYR A 368 17.22 -1.88 -6.69
C TYR A 368 18.09 -3.14 -6.80
N GLY A 369 19.18 -3.21 -6.03
CA GLY A 369 20.03 -4.40 -5.95
C GLY A 369 19.25 -5.64 -5.51
N ARG A 370 18.45 -5.55 -4.44
CA ARG A 370 17.65 -6.68 -3.98
C ARG A 370 16.62 -7.11 -5.04
N THR A 371 15.97 -6.15 -5.70
CA THR A 371 15.02 -6.45 -6.77
C THR A 371 15.71 -7.18 -7.94
N ALA A 372 16.92 -6.77 -8.31
CA ALA A 372 17.74 -7.50 -9.28
C ALA A 372 18.04 -8.94 -8.82
N GLY A 373 18.37 -9.14 -7.54
CA GLY A 373 18.63 -10.46 -6.96
C GLY A 373 17.40 -11.39 -7.02
N LEU A 374 16.20 -10.87 -6.75
CA LEU A 374 14.95 -11.62 -6.93
C LEU A 374 14.75 -12.04 -8.38
N VAL A 375 14.94 -11.11 -9.32
CA VAL A 375 14.79 -11.36 -10.76
C VAL A 375 15.78 -12.41 -11.24
N MET A 376 17.03 -12.40 -10.73
CA MET A 376 18.03 -13.43 -11.00
C MET A 376 17.58 -14.81 -10.49
N GLN A 377 17.12 -14.88 -9.25
CA GLN A 377 16.69 -16.13 -8.60
C GLN A 377 15.48 -16.77 -9.30
N SER A 378 14.59 -15.95 -9.88
CA SER A 378 13.28 -16.41 -10.36
C SER A 378 13.14 -16.44 -11.88
N ARG A 379 14.22 -16.40 -12.65
CA ARG A 379 14.17 -16.34 -14.13
C ARG A 379 13.29 -17.45 -14.72
N GLU A 380 13.56 -18.68 -14.30
CA GLU A 380 12.90 -19.90 -14.79
C GLU A 380 11.64 -20.30 -13.99
N MET A 381 11.25 -19.49 -12.99
CA MET A 381 10.07 -19.77 -12.15
C MET A 381 8.80 -19.20 -12.77
N SER A 382 7.67 -19.90 -12.62
CA SER A 382 6.34 -19.32 -12.76
C SER A 382 6.06 -18.27 -11.67
N SER A 383 5.00 -17.46 -11.84
CA SER A 383 4.58 -16.51 -10.80
C SER A 383 4.16 -17.22 -9.50
N ALA A 384 3.56 -18.41 -9.59
CA ALA A 384 3.17 -19.21 -8.44
C ALA A 384 4.39 -19.76 -7.69
N GLU A 385 5.37 -20.34 -8.40
CA GLU A 385 6.61 -20.82 -7.79
C GLU A 385 7.40 -19.69 -7.14
N PHE A 386 7.45 -18.51 -7.79
CA PHE A 386 8.08 -17.33 -7.21
C PHE A 386 7.43 -16.90 -5.90
N GLU A 387 6.09 -16.87 -5.85
CA GLU A 387 5.35 -16.54 -4.64
C GLU A 387 5.68 -17.50 -3.49
N GLU A 388 5.57 -18.81 -3.73
CA GLU A 388 5.75 -19.84 -2.70
C GLU A 388 7.23 -20.00 -2.27
N GLN A 389 8.15 -20.05 -3.22
CA GLN A 389 9.54 -20.42 -2.95
C GLN A 389 10.44 -19.21 -2.66
N VAL A 390 10.04 -18.01 -3.09
CA VAL A 390 10.88 -16.81 -2.93
C VAL A 390 10.24 -15.80 -1.99
N ILE A 391 8.98 -15.39 -2.22
CA ILE A 391 8.34 -14.35 -1.41
C ILE A 391 8.00 -14.86 -0.02
N GLN A 392 7.33 -16.01 0.09
CA GLN A 392 7.00 -16.62 1.37
C GLN A 392 8.25 -17.05 2.15
N ALA A 393 9.29 -17.52 1.46
CA ALA A 393 10.58 -17.84 2.08
C ALA A 393 11.27 -16.58 2.65
N GLN A 394 11.29 -15.48 1.90
CA GLN A 394 11.81 -14.21 2.41
C GLN A 394 11.04 -13.72 3.63
N ALA A 395 9.71 -13.81 3.63
CA ALA A 395 8.91 -13.40 4.78
C ALA A 395 9.25 -14.19 6.05
N ARG A 396 9.45 -15.51 5.93
CA ARG A 396 9.93 -16.37 7.03
C ARG A 396 11.31 -15.96 7.53
N VAL A 397 12.25 -15.63 6.63
CA VAL A 397 13.59 -15.14 7.01
C VAL A 397 13.49 -13.86 7.85
N PHE A 398 12.57 -12.94 7.54
CA PHE A 398 12.36 -11.75 8.37
C PHE A 398 11.85 -12.14 9.77
N GLU A 399 10.86 -13.04 9.85
CA GLU A 399 10.33 -13.56 11.13
C GLU A 399 11.42 -14.21 11.99
N GLU A 400 12.24 -15.08 11.39
CA GLU A 400 13.33 -15.79 12.06
C GLU A 400 14.42 -14.84 12.56
N LEU A 401 14.72 -13.78 11.82
CA LEU A 401 15.74 -12.80 12.18
C LEU A 401 15.22 -11.67 13.09
N LYS A 402 13.92 -11.62 13.38
CA LYS A 402 13.31 -10.59 14.25
C LYS A 402 14.00 -10.43 15.62
N PRO A 403 14.48 -11.49 16.32
CA PRO A 403 15.22 -11.30 17.56
C PRO A 403 16.45 -10.39 17.40
N GLN A 404 17.13 -10.43 16.26
CA GLN A 404 18.27 -9.55 15.97
C GLN A 404 17.84 -8.08 15.78
N LEU A 405 16.66 -7.85 15.20
CA LEU A 405 16.08 -6.50 15.12
C LEU A 405 15.78 -5.96 16.52
N ILE A 406 15.19 -6.77 17.40
CA ILE A 406 14.91 -6.36 18.78
C ILE A 406 16.21 -5.99 19.49
N GLU A 407 17.24 -6.84 19.44
CA GLU A 407 18.55 -6.58 20.06
C GLU A 407 19.16 -5.26 19.57
N LYS A 408 19.17 -5.04 18.25
CA LYS A 408 19.69 -3.79 17.65
C LYS A 408 18.88 -2.56 18.07
N TRP A 409 17.56 -2.70 18.15
CA TRP A 409 16.67 -1.61 18.53
C TRP A 409 16.87 -1.16 19.99
N GLU A 410 17.04 -2.12 20.90
CA GLU A 410 17.34 -1.83 22.32
C GLU A 410 18.75 -1.25 22.49
N ALA A 411 19.74 -1.77 21.76
CA ALA A 411 21.12 -1.30 21.85
C ALA A 411 21.33 0.12 21.29
N ALA A 412 20.42 0.59 20.42
CA ALA A 412 20.45 1.93 19.84
C ALA A 412 19.68 2.97 20.68
N SER A 413 19.07 2.56 21.81
CA SER A 413 18.23 3.42 22.66
C SER A 413 19.00 4.26 23.68
#